data_AF-A0A933WCF0-F1
#
_entry.id   AF-A0A933WCF0-F1
#
_cell.length_a   1.000
_cell.length_b   1.000
_cell.length_c   1.000
_cell.angle_alpha   90.00
_cell.angle_beta   90.00
_cell.angle_gamma   90.00
#
_symmetry.space_group_name_H-M   'P 1'
#
loop_
_entity.id
_entity.type
_entity.pdbx_description
1 polymer ?
#
loop_
_entity_poly.entity_id
_entity_poly.type
_entity_poly.pdbx_seq_one_letter_code
_entity_poly.pdbx_strand_id
1 'polypeptide(L)'
;MPFKRFIIGALMLLPLAACGSNAFDSLADKNSDAAKKEAAQMAIDSGDYASAISILAASCPGNICPDQKTGQQLAAAYMGQAGLNVMDLAKIADQATSSSATNADFTTITKSLSYTSTSATAIANAVATLQANPPASGASTDQKNDYYMQLGVASATSAIVQIGTATSGFDANGIPTSCNGNCTTTPPTISASTATNVATSLVSASTSLANISTGSNNTASQAVNDLVNNIAAIGTSGTTCNTYSNSTSAQSTATTTNVANGVQNYVTTCVK
;
A
#
# COMPACT_ATOMS: atom_id res chain seq x y z
N MET A 1 -62.81 24.19 23.68
CA MET A 1 -61.84 23.28 23.04
C MET A 1 -60.47 23.96 22.74
N PRO A 2 -59.75 24.55 23.73
CA PRO A 2 -58.47 25.25 23.45
C PRO A 2 -57.21 24.35 23.53
N PHE A 3 -57.31 23.14 24.10
CA PHE A 3 -56.14 22.31 24.42
C PHE A 3 -55.38 21.76 23.19
N LYS A 4 -56.05 21.56 22.05
CA LYS A 4 -55.42 21.02 20.82
C LYS A 4 -54.46 22.00 20.12
N ARG A 5 -54.63 23.31 20.32
CA ARG A 5 -53.78 24.33 19.67
C ARG A 5 -52.45 24.56 20.41
N PHE A 6 -52.39 24.20 21.69
CA PHE A 6 -51.18 24.37 22.50
C PHE A 6 -50.13 23.27 22.22
N ILE A 7 -50.57 22.05 21.90
CA ILE A 7 -49.68 20.90 21.63
C ILE A 7 -48.92 21.06 20.30
N ILE A 8 -49.56 21.62 19.27
CA ILE A 8 -48.91 21.83 17.96
C ILE A 8 -47.85 22.93 18.03
N GLY A 9 -48.06 23.97 18.86
CA GLY A 9 -47.08 25.03 19.09
C GLY A 9 -45.83 24.54 19.81
N ALA A 10 -45.98 23.63 20.79
CA ALA A 10 -44.85 23.05 21.51
C ALA A 10 -43.99 22.12 20.63
N LEU A 11 -44.60 21.37 19.69
CA LEU A 11 -43.87 20.44 18.83
C LEU A 11 -42.99 21.13 17.77
N MET A 12 -43.36 22.33 17.32
CA MET A 12 -42.57 23.13 16.38
C MET A 12 -41.39 23.89 17.01
N LEU A 13 -41.31 23.95 18.34
CA LEU A 13 -40.22 24.61 19.07
C LEU A 13 -39.08 23.65 19.46
N LEU A 14 -39.25 22.33 19.32
CA LEU A 14 -38.20 21.35 19.57
C LEU A 14 -37.01 21.35 18.57
N PRO A 15 -37.16 21.65 17.25
CA PRO A 15 -36.03 21.53 16.34
C PRO A 15 -35.00 22.68 16.44
N LEU A 16 -35.29 23.79 17.14
CA LEU A 16 -34.35 24.91 17.28
C LEU A 16 -33.38 24.79 18.46
N ALA A 17 -33.65 23.90 19.44
CA ALA A 17 -32.72 23.63 20.54
C ALA A 17 -31.69 22.53 20.23
N ALA A 18 -31.75 21.91 19.05
CA ALA A 18 -30.90 20.79 18.63
C ALA A 18 -29.65 21.21 17.84
N CYS A 19 -29.27 22.48 17.85
CA CYS A 19 -28.05 22.97 17.22
C CYS A 19 -26.88 22.85 18.21
N GLY A 20 -26.31 21.65 18.36
CA GLY A 20 -25.03 21.50 19.08
C GLY A 20 -24.75 20.15 19.72
N SER A 21 -25.75 19.29 19.90
CA SER A 21 -25.54 17.93 20.40
C SER A 21 -26.51 16.99 19.72
N ASN A 22 -25.99 16.01 18.99
CA ASN A 22 -26.79 15.00 18.32
C ASN A 22 -27.45 14.13 19.40
N ALA A 23 -28.69 14.45 19.77
CA ALA A 23 -29.47 13.69 20.75
C ALA A 23 -29.64 12.19 20.39
N PHE A 24 -29.29 11.81 19.16
CA PHE A 24 -29.26 10.43 18.67
C PHE A 24 -27.95 9.69 18.97
N ASP A 25 -26.87 10.38 19.35
CA ASP A 25 -25.57 9.75 19.61
C ASP A 25 -25.58 8.90 20.90
N SER A 26 -26.49 9.17 21.84
CA SER A 26 -26.70 8.31 23.02
C SER A 26 -27.62 7.12 22.76
N LEU A 27 -28.34 7.10 21.63
CA LEU A 27 -29.21 5.99 21.20
C LEU A 27 -28.53 5.08 20.17
N ALA A 28 -27.44 5.53 19.55
CA ALA A 28 -26.65 4.73 18.62
C ALA A 28 -25.86 3.67 19.40
N ASP A 29 -26.02 2.39 19.04
CA ASP A 29 -25.21 1.30 19.57
C ASP A 29 -23.77 1.38 19.00
N LYS A 30 -22.90 2.08 19.75
CA LYS A 30 -21.49 2.26 19.43
C LYS A 30 -20.67 0.96 19.52
N ASN A 31 -21.22 -0.11 20.08
CA ASN A 31 -20.51 -1.36 20.31
C ASN A 31 -20.77 -2.41 19.23
N SER A 32 -21.76 -2.21 18.37
CA SER A 32 -22.02 -3.07 17.22
C SER A 32 -20.81 -3.14 16.28
N ASP A 33 -20.60 -4.28 15.62
CA ASP A 33 -19.50 -4.45 14.67
C ASP A 33 -19.60 -3.46 13.50
N ALA A 34 -20.81 -3.11 13.09
CA ALA A 34 -21.05 -2.09 12.08
C ALA A 34 -20.59 -0.71 12.55
N ALA A 35 -20.91 -0.31 13.79
CA ALA A 35 -20.47 0.96 14.35
C ALA A 35 -18.94 1.03 14.49
N LYS A 36 -18.28 -0.07 14.86
CA LYS A 36 -16.81 -0.14 14.92
C LYS A 36 -16.16 0.01 13.54
N LYS A 37 -16.71 -0.63 12.51
CA LYS A 37 -16.20 -0.50 11.13
C LYS A 37 -16.36 0.93 10.61
N GLU A 38 -17.48 1.58 10.92
CA GLU A 38 -17.71 2.98 10.56
C GLU A 38 -16.74 3.91 11.32
N ALA A 39 -16.58 3.69 12.63
CA ALA A 39 -15.61 4.45 13.43
C ALA A 39 -14.17 4.30 12.92
N ALA A 40 -13.79 3.08 12.53
CA ALA A 40 -12.49 2.84 11.92
C ALA A 40 -12.36 3.53 10.56
N GLN A 41 -13.41 3.54 9.73
CA GLN A 41 -13.39 4.26 8.46
C GLN A 41 -13.24 5.77 8.67
N MET A 42 -13.97 6.37 9.61
CA MET A 42 -13.81 7.78 9.96
C MET A 42 -12.39 8.10 10.46
N ALA A 43 -11.78 7.18 11.22
CA ALA A 43 -10.40 7.32 11.66
C ALA A 43 -9.41 7.25 10.49
N ILE A 44 -9.61 6.34 9.52
CA ILE A 44 -8.82 6.29 8.28
C ILE A 44 -8.95 7.59 7.49
N ASP A 45 -10.18 8.09 7.29
CA ASP A 45 -10.48 9.27 6.49
C ASP A 45 -9.92 10.56 7.13
N SER A 46 -9.81 10.59 8.46
CA SER A 46 -9.20 11.70 9.22
C SER A 46 -7.69 11.57 9.39
N GLY A 47 -7.08 10.48 8.91
CA GLY A 47 -5.64 10.21 9.04
C GLY A 47 -5.22 9.68 10.42
N ASP A 48 -6.16 9.39 11.33
CA ASP A 48 -5.89 8.74 12.61
C ASP A 48 -5.77 7.22 12.45
N TYR A 49 -4.71 6.81 11.75
CA TYR A 49 -4.46 5.40 11.45
C TYR A 49 -4.22 4.55 12.71
N ALA A 50 -3.68 5.14 13.78
CA ALA A 50 -3.44 4.42 15.03
C ALA A 50 -4.76 3.98 15.68
N SER A 51 -5.76 4.88 15.74
CA SER A 51 -7.10 4.55 16.23
C SER A 51 -7.79 3.53 15.32
N ALA A 52 -7.70 3.70 13.99
CA ALA A 52 -8.26 2.75 13.03
C ALA A 52 -7.70 1.33 13.22
N ILE A 53 -6.37 1.20 13.35
CA ILE A 53 -5.71 -0.08 13.62
C ILE A 53 -6.18 -0.66 14.95
N SER A 54 -6.24 0.15 16.01
CA SER A 54 -6.67 -0.33 17.33
C SER A 54 -8.09 -0.90 17.30
N ILE A 55 -9.01 -0.27 16.57
CA ILE A 55 -10.40 -0.72 16.42
C ILE A 55 -10.47 -2.01 15.59
N LEU A 56 -9.80 -2.04 14.42
CA LEU A 56 -9.92 -3.15 13.47
C LEU A 56 -9.12 -4.39 13.89
N ALA A 57 -7.93 -4.22 14.48
CA ALA A 57 -7.09 -5.34 14.91
C ALA A 57 -7.74 -6.16 16.02
N ALA A 58 -8.58 -5.55 16.86
CA ALA A 58 -9.38 -6.26 17.87
C ALA A 58 -10.34 -7.29 17.24
N SER A 59 -10.79 -7.05 16.01
CA SER A 59 -11.64 -7.95 15.24
C SER A 59 -10.85 -8.87 14.31
N CYS A 60 -9.54 -8.69 14.17
CA CYS A 60 -8.69 -9.45 13.23
C CYS A 60 -7.49 -10.12 13.93
N PRO A 61 -7.71 -11.09 14.83
CA PRO A 61 -6.62 -11.75 15.54
C PRO A 61 -5.67 -12.44 14.57
N GLY A 62 -4.37 -12.18 14.70
CA GLY A 62 -3.35 -12.73 13.81
C GLY A 62 -3.50 -12.32 12.35
N ASN A 63 -4.09 -11.13 12.10
CA ASN A 63 -4.39 -10.60 10.77
C ASN A 63 -5.48 -11.36 9.98
N ILE A 64 -6.20 -12.28 10.61
CA ILE A 64 -7.35 -12.98 10.00
C ILE A 64 -8.62 -12.25 10.42
N CYS A 65 -9.35 -11.71 9.45
CA CYS A 65 -10.52 -10.87 9.67
C CYS A 65 -11.84 -11.62 9.42
N PRO A 66 -12.97 -11.15 9.98
CA PRO A 66 -14.28 -11.77 9.78
C PRO A 66 -14.77 -11.70 8.33
N ASP A 67 -14.31 -10.70 7.58
CA ASP A 67 -14.61 -10.54 6.17
C ASP A 67 -13.49 -9.77 5.45
N GLN A 68 -13.46 -9.92 4.13
CA GLN A 68 -12.47 -9.30 3.25
C GLN A 68 -12.44 -7.76 3.40
N LYS A 69 -13.60 -7.12 3.53
CA LYS A 69 -13.69 -5.65 3.61
C LYS A 69 -13.00 -5.13 4.88
N THR A 70 -13.18 -5.82 6.00
CA THR A 70 -12.50 -5.51 7.26
C THR A 70 -10.99 -5.69 7.13
N GLY A 71 -10.54 -6.75 6.44
CA GLY A 71 -9.13 -6.95 6.13
C GLY A 71 -8.53 -5.85 5.25
N GLN A 72 -9.25 -5.41 4.23
CA GLN A 72 -8.86 -4.28 3.36
C GLN A 72 -8.78 -2.97 4.14
N GLN A 73 -9.74 -2.68 5.02
CA GLN A 73 -9.71 -1.48 5.87
C GLN A 73 -8.52 -1.51 6.84
N LEU A 74 -8.24 -2.66 7.46
CA LEU A 74 -7.10 -2.80 8.37
C LEU A 74 -5.78 -2.63 7.62
N ALA A 75 -5.66 -3.23 6.44
CA ALA A 75 -4.50 -3.04 5.57
C ALA A 75 -4.35 -1.58 5.13
N ALA A 76 -5.43 -0.89 4.79
CA ALA A 76 -5.41 0.54 4.46
C ALA A 76 -4.95 1.41 5.64
N ALA A 77 -5.39 1.11 6.85
CA ALA A 77 -4.92 1.79 8.05
C ALA A 77 -3.41 1.57 8.27
N TYR A 78 -2.92 0.34 8.11
CA TYR A 78 -1.49 0.06 8.16
C TYR A 78 -0.68 0.75 7.04
N MET A 79 -1.21 0.80 5.82
CA MET A 79 -0.61 1.55 4.71
C MET A 79 -0.50 3.04 5.05
N GLY A 80 -1.57 3.63 5.56
CA GLY A 80 -1.58 5.02 6.03
C GLY A 80 -0.58 5.28 7.14
N GLN A 81 -0.48 4.38 8.13
CA GLN A 81 0.51 4.47 9.20
C GLN A 81 1.96 4.39 8.68
N ALA A 82 2.19 3.68 7.57
CA ALA A 82 3.49 3.67 6.90
C ALA A 82 3.79 4.97 6.13
N GLY A 83 2.86 5.92 6.10
CA GLY A 83 2.96 7.18 5.36
C GLY A 83 2.44 7.09 3.93
N LEU A 84 1.84 5.96 3.52
CA LEU A 84 1.27 5.84 2.18
C LEU A 84 -0.06 6.59 2.12
N ASN A 85 -0.05 7.76 1.47
CA ASN A 85 -1.26 8.47 1.12
C ASN A 85 -1.66 8.15 -0.33
N VAL A 86 -2.68 7.29 -0.50
CA VAL A 86 -3.16 6.87 -1.83
C VAL A 86 -3.68 8.05 -2.65
N MET A 87 -4.22 9.10 -2.02
CA MET A 87 -4.66 10.31 -2.73
C MET A 87 -3.46 11.08 -3.30
N ASP A 88 -2.35 11.14 -2.55
CA ASP A 88 -1.13 11.76 -3.07
C ASP A 88 -0.49 10.88 -4.14
N LEU A 89 -0.51 9.55 -3.98
CA LEU A 89 -0.07 8.63 -5.02
C LEU A 89 -0.87 8.79 -6.32
N ALA A 90 -2.20 8.97 -6.23
CA ALA A 90 -3.06 9.21 -7.37
C ALA A 90 -2.74 10.56 -8.06
N LYS A 91 -2.50 11.62 -7.28
CA LYS A 91 -2.07 12.92 -7.83
C LYS A 91 -0.72 12.82 -8.53
N ILE A 92 0.23 12.09 -7.95
CA ILE A 92 1.56 11.87 -8.53
C ILE A 92 1.41 11.08 -9.84
N ALA A 93 0.60 10.02 -9.83
CA ALA A 93 0.33 9.22 -11.03
C ALA A 93 -0.34 10.04 -12.15
N ASP A 94 -1.26 10.95 -11.81
CA ASP A 94 -1.90 11.83 -12.78
C ASP A 94 -0.88 12.82 -13.41
N GLN A 95 0.01 13.40 -12.59
CA GLN A 95 1.09 14.28 -13.07
C GLN A 95 2.15 13.54 -13.90
N ALA A 96 2.44 12.28 -13.56
CA ALA A 96 3.39 11.41 -14.26
C ALA A 96 3.00 11.19 -15.73
N THR A 97 1.70 11.08 -16.03
CA THR A 97 1.21 10.88 -17.41
C THR A 97 1.56 12.05 -18.36
N SER A 98 1.93 13.21 -17.80
CA SER A 98 2.26 14.42 -18.55
C SER A 98 3.78 14.67 -18.68
N SER A 99 4.63 13.89 -18.02
CA SER A 99 6.09 14.11 -17.99
C SER A 99 6.84 12.91 -18.57
N SER A 100 7.74 13.15 -19.52
CA SER A 100 8.56 12.12 -20.17
C SER A 100 9.76 11.65 -19.31
N ALA A 101 9.82 12.06 -18.04
CA ALA A 101 10.95 11.79 -17.14
C ALA A 101 10.58 10.73 -16.10
N THR A 102 10.71 9.46 -16.46
CA THR A 102 10.45 8.26 -15.64
C THR A 102 11.10 8.25 -14.24
N ASN A 103 12.13 9.06 -13.99
CA ASN A 103 12.80 9.14 -12.69
C ASN A 103 12.13 10.12 -11.70
N ALA A 104 11.33 11.07 -12.19
CA ALA A 104 10.65 12.04 -11.34
C ALA A 104 9.56 11.39 -10.47
N ASP A 105 8.89 10.36 -11.01
CA ASP A 105 7.76 9.70 -10.36
C ASP A 105 8.21 8.86 -9.16
N PHE A 106 9.25 8.04 -9.33
CA PHE A 106 9.83 7.25 -8.24
C PHE A 106 10.36 8.13 -7.11
N THR A 107 11.04 9.23 -7.46
CA THR A 107 11.52 10.22 -6.50
C THR A 107 10.36 10.83 -5.70
N THR A 108 9.24 11.11 -6.36
CA THR A 108 8.09 11.75 -5.71
C THR A 108 7.39 10.77 -4.76
N ILE A 109 7.23 9.51 -5.17
CA ILE A 109 6.69 8.44 -4.32
C ILE A 109 7.59 8.22 -3.11
N THR A 110 8.90 8.08 -3.32
CA THR A 110 9.85 7.85 -2.22
C THR A 110 9.84 9.00 -1.20
N LYS A 111 9.79 10.25 -1.63
CA LYS A 111 9.69 11.40 -0.72
C LYS A 111 8.43 11.42 0.16
N SER A 112 7.35 10.78 -0.28
CA SER A 112 6.10 10.70 0.49
C SER A 112 6.13 9.63 1.58
N LEU A 113 7.06 8.68 1.50
CA LEU A 113 7.15 7.54 2.41
C LEU A 113 8.04 7.84 3.62
N SER A 114 7.70 7.23 4.75
CA SER A 114 8.54 7.23 5.95
C SER A 114 9.40 5.96 5.99
N TYR A 115 10.72 6.14 6.20
CA TYR A 115 11.71 5.05 6.21
C TYR A 115 12.14 4.68 7.62
N THR A 116 11.17 4.41 8.48
CA THR A 116 11.41 3.98 9.85
C THR A 116 11.10 2.50 10.01
N SER A 117 11.65 1.87 11.06
CA SER A 117 11.28 0.50 11.44
C SER A 117 9.77 0.38 11.68
N THR A 118 9.13 1.39 12.27
CA THR A 118 7.68 1.45 12.46
C THR A 118 6.92 1.40 11.13
N SER A 119 7.32 2.21 10.14
CA SER A 119 6.70 2.21 8.81
C SER A 119 6.93 0.88 8.08
N ALA A 120 8.13 0.29 8.21
CA ALA A 120 8.44 -1.02 7.65
C ALA A 120 7.57 -2.14 8.27
N THR A 121 7.37 -2.13 9.59
CA THR A 121 6.47 -3.08 10.26
C THR A 121 5.02 -2.85 9.87
N ALA A 122 4.56 -1.60 9.79
CA ALA A 122 3.19 -1.28 9.41
C ALA A 122 2.88 -1.80 8.00
N ILE A 123 3.72 -1.51 7.00
CA ILE A 123 3.47 -1.97 5.63
C ILE A 123 3.57 -3.49 5.49
N ALA A 124 4.46 -4.15 6.26
CA ALA A 124 4.52 -5.61 6.31
C ALA A 124 3.23 -6.21 6.89
N ASN A 125 2.66 -5.60 7.93
CA ASN A 125 1.36 -5.99 8.47
C ASN A 125 0.24 -5.79 7.44
N ALA A 126 0.25 -4.71 6.65
CA ALA A 126 -0.73 -4.51 5.58
C ALA A 126 -0.71 -5.66 4.56
N VAL A 127 0.49 -6.06 4.10
CA VAL A 127 0.67 -7.18 3.17
C VAL A 127 0.18 -8.49 3.80
N ALA A 128 0.56 -8.76 5.05
CA ALA A 128 0.14 -9.96 5.78
C ALA A 128 -1.39 -10.02 5.96
N THR A 129 -2.03 -8.90 6.30
CA THR A 129 -3.49 -8.79 6.41
C THR A 129 -4.18 -9.07 5.08
N LEU A 130 -3.71 -8.49 3.97
CA LEU A 130 -4.32 -8.75 2.67
C LEU A 130 -4.17 -10.22 2.28
N GLN A 131 -2.97 -10.78 2.40
CA GLN A 131 -2.71 -12.19 2.06
C GLN A 131 -3.53 -13.17 2.92
N ALA A 132 -3.78 -12.84 4.20
CA ALA A 132 -4.60 -13.66 5.09
C ALA A 132 -6.11 -13.57 4.79
N ASN A 133 -6.55 -12.57 4.02
CA ASN A 133 -7.96 -12.30 3.72
C ASN A 133 -8.22 -12.18 2.21
N PRO A 134 -7.96 -13.23 1.41
CA PRO A 134 -8.19 -13.20 -0.03
C PRO A 134 -9.68 -13.05 -0.36
N PRO A 135 -10.02 -12.56 -1.57
CA PRO A 135 -11.40 -12.48 -2.03
C PRO A 135 -12.06 -13.85 -2.03
N ALA A 136 -13.32 -13.89 -1.58
CA ALA A 136 -14.12 -15.12 -1.65
C ALA A 136 -14.24 -15.61 -3.11
N SER A 137 -14.41 -16.92 -3.31
CA SER A 137 -14.51 -17.52 -4.65
C SER A 137 -15.59 -16.87 -5.52
N GLY A 138 -16.72 -16.50 -4.90
CA GLY A 138 -17.85 -15.80 -5.52
C GLY A 138 -17.76 -14.27 -5.57
N ALA A 139 -16.63 -13.65 -5.18
CA ALA A 139 -16.47 -12.20 -5.28
C ALA A 139 -16.54 -11.73 -6.74
N SER A 140 -17.14 -10.56 -6.94
CA SER A 140 -17.22 -9.90 -8.25
C SER A 140 -15.81 -9.58 -8.79
N THR A 141 -15.71 -9.36 -10.11
CA THR A 141 -14.46 -8.95 -10.76
C THR A 141 -13.90 -7.67 -10.12
N ASP A 142 -14.75 -6.69 -9.86
CA ASP A 142 -14.34 -5.42 -9.26
C ASP A 142 -13.76 -5.61 -7.85
N GLN A 143 -14.42 -6.42 -7.01
CA GLN A 143 -13.90 -6.75 -5.67
C GLN A 143 -12.55 -7.48 -5.71
N LYS A 144 -12.34 -8.34 -6.71
CA LYS A 144 -11.05 -9.02 -6.92
C LYS A 144 -9.99 -8.01 -7.37
N ASN A 145 -10.33 -7.15 -8.32
CA ASN A 145 -9.42 -6.13 -8.84
C ASN A 145 -8.99 -5.14 -7.75
N ASP A 146 -9.92 -4.65 -6.93
CA ASP A 146 -9.62 -3.76 -5.80
C ASP A 146 -8.68 -4.42 -4.79
N TYR A 147 -8.92 -5.69 -4.46
CA TYR A 147 -8.04 -6.46 -3.59
C TYR A 147 -6.63 -6.60 -4.17
N TYR A 148 -6.52 -7.02 -5.42
CA TYR A 148 -5.22 -7.22 -6.06
C TYR A 148 -4.48 -5.90 -6.28
N MET A 149 -5.20 -4.80 -6.52
CA MET A 149 -4.61 -3.46 -6.57
C MET A 149 -4.02 -3.08 -5.21
N GLN A 150 -4.79 -3.22 -4.13
CA GLN A 150 -4.30 -2.92 -2.77
C GLN A 150 -3.10 -3.79 -2.39
N LEU A 151 -3.16 -5.10 -2.66
CA LEU A 151 -2.05 -6.01 -2.36
C LEU A 151 -0.82 -5.68 -3.22
N GLY A 152 -1.03 -5.33 -4.47
CA GLY A 152 0.02 -4.88 -5.39
C GLY A 152 0.76 -3.66 -4.85
N VAL A 153 0.01 -2.60 -4.52
CA VAL A 153 0.53 -1.34 -3.98
C VAL A 153 1.20 -1.54 -2.63
N ALA A 154 0.57 -2.27 -1.70
CA ALA A 154 1.13 -2.56 -0.39
C ALA A 154 2.46 -3.33 -0.50
N SER A 155 2.52 -4.32 -1.39
CA SER A 155 3.72 -5.13 -1.59
C SER A 155 4.84 -4.32 -2.26
N ALA A 156 4.55 -3.50 -3.27
CA ALA A 156 5.54 -2.61 -3.86
C ALA A 156 6.08 -1.57 -2.85
N THR A 157 5.19 -0.98 -2.05
CA THR A 157 5.56 -0.04 -0.99
C THR A 157 6.42 -0.73 0.08
N SER A 158 6.08 -1.97 0.44
CA SER A 158 6.87 -2.78 1.38
C SER A 158 8.31 -2.98 0.90
N ALA A 159 8.51 -3.29 -0.39
CA ALA A 159 9.85 -3.39 -0.97
C ALA A 159 10.63 -2.07 -0.84
N ILE A 160 10.00 -0.93 -1.21
CA ILE A 160 10.63 0.40 -1.16
C ILE A 160 10.98 0.80 0.27
N VAL A 161 10.05 0.63 1.22
CA VAL A 161 10.26 1.00 2.63
C VAL A 161 11.33 0.13 3.28
N GLN A 162 11.41 -1.15 2.95
CA GLN A 162 12.45 -2.04 3.48
C GLN A 162 13.84 -1.67 2.97
N ILE A 163 13.97 -1.36 1.67
CA ILE A 163 15.24 -0.84 1.12
C ILE A 163 15.59 0.48 1.81
N GLY A 164 14.67 1.44 1.82
CA GLY A 164 14.90 2.76 2.42
C GLY A 164 15.28 2.65 3.90
N THR A 165 14.62 1.79 4.67
CA THR A 165 14.98 1.57 6.09
C THR A 165 16.40 1.00 6.22
N ALA A 166 16.77 0.03 5.38
CA ALA A 166 18.10 -0.56 5.39
C ALA A 166 19.20 0.41 4.90
N THR A 167 18.84 1.40 4.07
CA THR A 167 19.78 2.36 3.49
C THR A 167 19.68 3.76 4.08
N SER A 168 18.93 3.97 5.17
CA SER A 168 18.69 5.28 5.79
C SER A 168 17.97 6.30 4.90
N GLY A 169 17.10 5.82 4.02
CA GLY A 169 16.24 6.59 3.12
C GLY A 169 16.79 6.67 1.71
N PHE A 170 16.20 7.59 0.94
CA PHE A 170 16.58 7.93 -0.43
C PHE A 170 16.81 9.44 -0.54
N ASP A 171 17.70 9.85 -1.43
CA ASP A 171 18.02 11.24 -1.71
C ASP A 171 17.02 11.88 -2.69
N ALA A 172 17.32 13.10 -3.14
CA ALA A 172 16.46 13.86 -4.05
C ALA A 172 16.29 13.24 -5.44
N ASN A 173 17.09 12.22 -5.80
CA ASN A 173 17.05 11.49 -7.07
C ASN A 173 16.52 10.06 -6.89
N GLY A 174 16.05 9.70 -5.68
CA GLY A 174 15.61 8.34 -5.38
C GLY A 174 16.77 7.36 -5.16
N ILE A 175 17.98 7.86 -4.88
CA ILE A 175 19.16 7.04 -4.61
C ILE A 175 19.31 6.84 -3.09
N PRO A 176 19.45 5.60 -2.58
CA PRO A 176 19.87 5.29 -1.22
C PRO A 176 20.91 6.26 -0.62
N THR A 177 20.57 6.86 0.53
CA THR A 177 21.44 7.87 1.17
C THR A 177 22.75 7.29 1.69
N SER A 178 22.77 5.99 2.04
CA SER A 178 23.99 5.27 2.44
C SER A 178 25.10 5.25 1.38
N CYS A 179 24.79 5.63 0.15
CA CYS A 179 25.77 5.81 -0.92
C CYS A 179 26.37 7.22 -1.02
N ASN A 180 25.96 8.20 -0.21
CA ASN A 180 26.37 9.60 -0.33
C ASN A 180 26.18 10.19 -1.75
N GLY A 181 25.09 9.81 -2.44
CA GLY A 181 24.79 10.25 -3.81
C GLY A 181 25.69 9.65 -4.90
N ASN A 182 26.57 8.70 -4.56
CA ASN A 182 27.38 7.96 -5.51
C ASN A 182 27.52 6.49 -5.11
N CYS A 183 26.58 5.66 -5.54
CA CYS A 183 26.62 4.22 -5.25
C CYS A 183 27.69 3.46 -6.06
N THR A 184 28.44 4.14 -6.95
CA THR A 184 29.50 3.48 -7.73
C THR A 184 30.73 3.13 -6.90
N THR A 185 31.04 3.92 -5.86
CA THR A 185 32.25 3.74 -5.03
C THR A 185 31.97 3.09 -3.69
N THR A 186 30.72 3.14 -3.22
CA THR A 186 30.32 2.57 -1.92
C THR A 186 28.90 2.02 -2.05
N PRO A 187 28.75 0.79 -2.56
CA PRO A 187 27.44 0.21 -2.75
C PRO A 187 26.72 0.00 -1.41
N PRO A 188 25.41 0.25 -1.36
CA PRO A 188 24.61 -0.01 -0.18
C PRO A 188 24.65 -1.51 0.14
N THR A 189 24.95 -1.85 1.39
CA THR A 189 24.86 -3.23 1.85
C THR A 189 23.51 -3.44 2.54
N ILE A 190 22.70 -4.36 2.04
CA ILE A 190 21.49 -4.84 2.72
C ILE A 190 21.72 -6.26 3.22
N SER A 191 21.04 -6.65 4.30
CA SER A 191 21.11 -8.03 4.80
C SER A 191 20.43 -9.00 3.82
N ALA A 192 20.86 -10.27 3.83
CA ALA A 192 20.22 -11.33 3.03
C ALA A 192 18.73 -11.49 3.37
N SER A 193 18.34 -11.27 4.63
CA SER A 193 16.92 -11.28 5.05
C SER A 193 16.13 -10.13 4.42
N THR A 194 16.71 -8.93 4.37
CA THR A 194 16.09 -7.76 3.71
C THR A 194 15.92 -8.03 2.22
N ALA A 195 16.96 -8.54 1.55
CA ALA A 195 16.89 -8.89 0.12
C ALA A 195 15.77 -9.92 -0.16
N THR A 196 15.65 -10.94 0.70
CA THR A 196 14.59 -11.97 0.59
C THR A 196 13.18 -11.38 0.76
N ASN A 197 13.00 -10.50 1.74
CA ASN A 197 11.70 -9.88 2.01
C ASN A 197 11.28 -8.91 0.89
N VAL A 198 12.23 -8.14 0.37
CA VAL A 198 12.02 -7.25 -0.80
C VAL A 198 11.61 -8.09 -2.01
N ALA A 199 12.32 -9.18 -2.29
CA ALA A 199 11.99 -10.07 -3.40
C ALA A 199 10.60 -10.70 -3.26
N THR A 200 10.27 -11.18 -2.06
CA THR A 200 8.92 -11.72 -1.76
C THR A 200 7.84 -10.66 -2.02
N SER A 201 8.10 -9.42 -1.61
CA SER A 201 7.17 -8.30 -1.80
C SER A 201 7.02 -7.93 -3.29
N LEU A 202 8.12 -7.89 -4.05
CA LEU A 202 8.06 -7.62 -5.49
C LEU A 202 7.32 -8.72 -6.27
N VAL A 203 7.56 -10.00 -5.95
CA VAL A 203 6.83 -11.13 -6.56
C VAL A 203 5.34 -11.06 -6.22
N SER A 204 5.00 -10.74 -4.97
CA SER A 204 3.61 -10.53 -4.54
C SER A 204 2.95 -9.38 -5.31
N ALA A 205 3.67 -8.27 -5.51
CA ALA A 205 3.19 -7.13 -6.29
C ALA A 205 2.90 -7.52 -7.74
N SER A 206 3.87 -8.17 -8.40
CA SER A 206 3.76 -8.67 -9.77
C SER A 206 2.57 -9.60 -9.96
N THR A 207 2.45 -10.59 -9.08
CA THR A 207 1.38 -11.59 -9.12
C THR A 207 0.02 -10.93 -8.93
N SER A 208 -0.08 -9.99 -8.01
CA SER A 208 -1.34 -9.28 -7.75
C SER A 208 -1.75 -8.45 -8.96
N LEU A 209 -0.83 -7.66 -9.54
CA LEU A 209 -1.13 -6.86 -10.73
C LEU A 209 -1.43 -7.73 -11.97
N ALA A 210 -0.85 -8.92 -12.09
CA ALA A 210 -1.20 -9.90 -13.12
C ALA A 210 -2.63 -10.46 -12.96
N ASN A 211 -3.12 -10.55 -11.73
CA ASN A 211 -4.48 -11.02 -11.43
C ASN A 211 -5.56 -9.95 -11.61
N ILE A 212 -5.20 -8.68 -11.84
CA ILE A 212 -6.16 -7.63 -12.19
C ILE A 212 -6.67 -7.94 -13.61
N SER A 213 -7.82 -8.60 -13.66
CA SER A 213 -8.52 -9.02 -14.87
C SER A 213 -9.20 -7.80 -15.50
N THR A 214 -8.72 -7.37 -16.67
CA THR A 214 -9.50 -7.24 -17.93
C THR A 214 -8.86 -6.23 -18.89
N GLY A 215 -8.59 -6.67 -20.12
CA GLY A 215 -8.13 -5.83 -21.24
C GLY A 215 -6.70 -6.15 -21.71
N SER A 216 -6.56 -6.53 -22.98
CA SER A 216 -5.36 -7.08 -23.64
C SER A 216 -4.06 -6.28 -23.59
N ASN A 217 -3.92 -5.19 -22.83
CA ASN A 217 -2.71 -4.37 -22.79
C ASN A 217 -2.51 -3.70 -21.42
N ASN A 218 -2.45 -4.47 -20.33
CA ASN A 218 -2.15 -3.88 -19.02
C ASN A 218 -0.64 -3.58 -18.92
N THR A 219 -0.25 -2.42 -19.44
CA THR A 219 1.12 -1.90 -19.45
C THR A 219 1.73 -1.86 -18.05
N ALA A 220 0.92 -1.67 -17.00
CA ALA A 220 1.39 -1.67 -15.62
C ALA A 220 1.78 -3.08 -15.13
N SER A 221 0.96 -4.10 -15.43
CA SER A 221 1.27 -5.49 -15.11
C SER A 221 2.52 -5.97 -15.85
N GLN A 222 2.65 -5.63 -17.13
CA GLN A 222 3.85 -5.92 -17.92
C GLN A 222 5.08 -5.18 -17.37
N ALA A 223 4.99 -3.88 -17.07
CA ALA A 223 6.10 -3.12 -16.51
C ALA A 223 6.60 -3.68 -15.17
N VAL A 224 5.69 -4.14 -14.29
CA VAL A 224 6.10 -4.77 -13.02
C VAL A 224 6.69 -6.16 -13.26
N ASN A 225 6.11 -6.98 -14.13
CA ASN A 225 6.71 -8.27 -14.49
C ASN A 225 8.09 -8.10 -15.13
N ASP A 226 8.26 -7.12 -16.02
CA ASP A 226 9.54 -6.80 -16.65
C ASP A 226 10.55 -6.30 -15.62
N LEU A 227 10.13 -5.45 -14.68
CA LEU A 227 10.97 -5.03 -13.54
C LEU A 227 11.42 -6.24 -12.71
N VAL A 228 10.51 -7.12 -12.33
CA VAL A 228 10.82 -8.32 -11.53
C VAL A 228 11.76 -9.26 -12.28
N ASN A 229 11.52 -9.48 -13.57
CA ASN A 229 12.37 -10.31 -14.42
C ASN A 229 13.75 -9.69 -14.64
N ASN A 230 13.82 -8.37 -14.82
CA ASN A 230 15.09 -7.64 -14.93
C ASN A 230 15.89 -7.72 -13.63
N ILE A 231 15.24 -7.53 -12.49
CA ILE A 231 15.87 -7.72 -11.17
C ILE A 231 16.38 -9.16 -11.06
N ALA A 232 15.56 -10.16 -11.36
CA ALA A 232 15.97 -11.56 -11.30
C ALA A 232 17.16 -11.88 -12.24
N ALA A 233 17.19 -11.29 -13.43
CA ALA A 233 18.27 -11.47 -14.40
C ALA A 233 19.61 -10.86 -13.94
N ILE A 234 19.58 -9.75 -13.21
CA ILE A 234 20.77 -9.15 -12.56
C ILE A 234 21.33 -10.12 -11.50
N GLY A 235 20.45 -10.89 -10.85
CA GLY A 235 20.82 -11.90 -9.84
C GLY A 235 21.60 -13.08 -10.40
N THR A 236 21.31 -13.48 -11.64
CA THR A 236 21.88 -14.68 -12.27
C THR A 236 23.08 -14.40 -13.16
N SER A 237 23.16 -13.21 -13.78
CA SER A 237 24.13 -12.92 -14.83
C SER A 237 25.33 -12.07 -14.39
N GLY A 238 25.28 -11.44 -13.21
CA GLY A 238 26.33 -10.52 -12.75
C GLY A 238 26.61 -9.35 -13.70
N THR A 239 25.66 -9.03 -14.60
CA THR A 239 25.84 -8.03 -15.65
C THR A 239 25.71 -6.60 -15.14
N THR A 240 26.37 -5.68 -15.84
CA THR A 240 26.31 -4.24 -15.59
C THR A 240 24.93 -3.67 -15.87
N CYS A 241 24.52 -2.73 -15.02
CA CYS A 241 23.17 -2.20 -14.84
C CYS A 241 22.66 -1.26 -15.93
N ASN A 242 22.89 -1.61 -17.19
CA ASN A 242 22.68 -0.69 -18.27
C ASN A 242 21.98 -1.36 -19.45
N THR A 243 20.71 -1.68 -19.25
CA THR A 243 19.59 -1.36 -20.16
C THR A 243 18.32 -2.02 -19.64
N TYR A 244 17.29 -1.23 -19.36
CA TYR A 244 15.92 -1.72 -19.39
C TYR A 244 15.65 -2.12 -20.86
N SER A 245 15.94 -3.37 -21.21
CA SER A 245 15.57 -3.90 -22.50
C SER A 245 14.14 -4.37 -22.36
N ASN A 246 13.21 -3.67 -23.02
CA ASN A 246 11.84 -4.14 -23.21
C ASN A 246 11.89 -5.37 -24.14
N SER A 247 12.35 -6.48 -23.60
CA SER A 247 12.58 -7.72 -24.33
C SER A 247 11.30 -8.53 -24.29
N THR A 248 10.58 -8.55 -25.40
CA THR A 248 9.38 -9.37 -25.63
C THR A 248 9.70 -10.87 -25.77
N SER A 249 10.90 -11.32 -25.40
CA SER A 249 11.28 -12.74 -25.46
C SER A 249 10.96 -13.46 -24.15
N ALA A 250 10.55 -14.73 -24.27
CA ALA A 250 9.91 -15.58 -23.26
C ALA A 250 10.24 -15.22 -21.79
N GLN A 251 9.26 -14.66 -21.09
CA GLN A 251 9.31 -14.41 -19.64
C GLN A 251 9.50 -15.76 -18.92
N SER A 252 10.70 -15.99 -18.39
CA SER A 252 10.94 -17.05 -17.41
C SER A 252 10.24 -16.65 -16.11
N THR A 253 9.46 -17.54 -15.51
CA THR A 253 8.81 -17.27 -14.21
C THR A 253 9.87 -16.97 -13.16
N ALA A 254 10.03 -15.70 -12.79
CA ALA A 254 10.95 -15.28 -11.75
C ALA A 254 10.61 -15.98 -10.43
N THR A 255 11.60 -16.67 -9.85
CA THR A 255 11.47 -17.28 -8.51
C THR A 255 11.89 -16.29 -7.44
N THR A 256 11.35 -16.40 -6.23
CA THR A 256 11.73 -15.53 -5.09
C THR A 256 13.24 -15.54 -4.85
N THR A 257 13.92 -16.68 -5.00
CA THR A 257 15.38 -16.80 -4.87
C THR A 257 16.12 -16.01 -5.93
N ASN A 258 15.70 -16.09 -7.19
CA ASN A 258 16.34 -15.35 -8.29
C ASN A 258 16.13 -13.84 -8.12
N VAL A 259 14.92 -13.43 -7.70
CA VAL A 259 14.62 -12.03 -7.39
C VAL A 259 15.42 -11.55 -6.18
N ALA A 260 15.62 -12.36 -5.13
CA ALA A 260 16.39 -11.98 -3.94
C ALA A 260 17.88 -11.73 -4.27
N ASN A 261 18.50 -12.66 -5.00
CA ASN A 261 19.85 -12.47 -5.52
C ASN A 261 19.91 -11.27 -6.46
N GLY A 262 18.86 -11.08 -7.25
CA GLY A 262 18.64 -9.95 -8.13
C GLY A 262 18.58 -8.60 -7.42
N VAL A 263 17.80 -8.50 -6.35
CA VAL A 263 17.69 -7.32 -5.50
C VAL A 263 19.04 -7.04 -4.87
N GLN A 264 19.71 -8.05 -4.31
CA GLN A 264 21.01 -7.85 -3.68
C GLN A 264 22.03 -7.34 -4.70
N ASN A 265 22.12 -7.96 -5.86
CA ASN A 265 22.99 -7.50 -6.95
C ASN A 265 22.55 -6.14 -7.51
N TYR A 266 21.25 -5.85 -7.62
CA TYR A 266 20.76 -4.55 -8.10
C TYR A 266 21.11 -3.44 -7.12
N VAL A 267 20.88 -3.66 -5.83
CA VAL A 267 21.27 -2.72 -4.77
C VAL A 267 22.77 -2.51 -4.77
N THR A 268 23.59 -3.57 -4.89
CA THR A 268 25.05 -3.44 -4.87
C THR A 268 25.67 -2.93 -6.16
N THR A 269 24.99 -3.05 -7.30
CA THR A 269 25.62 -2.85 -8.61
C THR A 269 24.92 -1.78 -9.45
N CYS A 270 23.62 -1.54 -9.25
CA CYS A 270 22.73 -0.84 -10.20
C CYS A 270 22.08 0.42 -9.71
N VAL A 271 21.89 0.54 -8.41
CA VAL A 271 21.79 1.86 -7.82
C VAL A 271 23.16 2.50 -8.09
N LYS A 272 23.25 3.41 -9.05
CA LYS A 272 24.47 4.11 -9.48
C LYS A 272 24.16 5.59 -9.59
#